data_AF-A0A2E3WSJ0-F1
#
_entry.id   AF-A0A2E3WSJ0-F1
#
_cell.length_a   1.000
_cell.length_b   1.000
_cell.length_c   1.000
_cell.angle_alpha   90.00
_cell.angle_beta   90.00
_cell.angle_gamma   90.00
#
_symmetry.space_group_name_H-M   'P 1'
#
loop_
_entity.id
_entity.type
_entity.pdbx_description
1 polymer ?
#
loop_
_entity_poly.entity_id
_entity_poly.type
_entity_poly.pdbx_seq_one_letter_code
_entity_poly.pdbx_strand_id
1 'polypeptide(L)'
;MPASETQLFHRDGSGYKFLKIFSYLHDVELDNGPFTFVKKSHKDKFKFKDEITLRHTENEIINKYKKESIIFLNAKKTDLIIADTSGFHRGTKNIKDRTMLTINFHAHAEVFRSPELKVDQSVYNKMREIWGKNYIKYLKI
;
A
#
# COMPACT_ATOMS: atom_id res chain seq x y z
N MET A 1 -8.85 -13.70 16.89
CA MET A 1 -8.67 -14.27 15.53
C MET A 1 -7.21 -14.22 15.12
N PRO A 2 -6.67 -15.25 14.46
CA PRO A 2 -5.30 -15.24 13.90
C PRO A 2 -5.14 -14.17 12.80
N ALA A 3 -3.90 -13.83 12.44
CA ALA A 3 -3.63 -12.86 11.38
C ALA A 3 -4.12 -13.40 10.02
N SER A 4 -4.85 -12.58 9.26
CA SER A 4 -5.38 -12.96 7.94
C SER A 4 -4.60 -12.29 6.80
N GLU A 5 -4.21 -13.07 5.79
CA GLU A 5 -3.58 -12.66 4.52
C GLU A 5 -2.69 -11.41 4.56
N THR A 6 -3.26 -10.21 4.39
CA THR A 6 -2.55 -8.92 4.32
C THR A 6 -1.94 -8.46 5.65
N GLN A 7 -2.28 -9.15 6.75
CA GLN A 7 -1.66 -8.98 8.07
C GLN A 7 -0.38 -9.81 8.25
N LEU A 8 -0.05 -10.70 7.31
CA LEU A 8 1.28 -11.28 7.19
C LEU A 8 2.14 -10.41 6.28
N PHE A 9 3.45 -10.45 6.48
CA PHE A 9 4.37 -9.70 5.64
C PHE A 9 4.35 -10.23 4.22
N HIS A 10 4.30 -9.32 3.26
CA HIS A 10 4.27 -9.65 1.83
C HIS A 10 4.84 -8.53 0.98
N ARG A 11 5.06 -8.82 -0.30
CA ARG A 11 5.41 -7.86 -1.34
C ARG A 11 4.21 -7.76 -2.29
N ASP A 12 3.89 -6.56 -2.76
CA ASP A 12 2.87 -6.38 -3.77
C ASP A 12 3.42 -6.72 -5.15
N GLY A 13 2.67 -7.48 -5.94
CA GLY A 13 3.05 -7.91 -7.29
C GLY A 13 2.42 -7.10 -8.43
N SER A 14 1.87 -5.92 -8.15
CA SER A 14 1.03 -5.17 -9.10
C SER A 14 1.81 -4.47 -10.24
N GLY A 15 3.14 -4.54 -10.25
CA GLY A 15 3.96 -3.97 -11.32
C GLY A 15 5.45 -3.91 -11.00
N TYR A 16 6.25 -3.45 -11.97
CA TYR A 16 7.70 -3.29 -11.78
C TYR A 16 8.09 -1.85 -11.38
N LYS A 17 7.23 -0.85 -11.64
CA LYS A 17 7.42 0.56 -11.24
C LYS A 17 6.11 1.14 -10.71
N PHE A 18 5.90 1.03 -9.40
CA PHE A 18 4.73 1.58 -8.74
C PHE A 18 5.05 2.04 -7.32
N LEU A 19 4.23 2.95 -6.82
CA LEU A 19 4.26 3.45 -5.45
C LEU A 19 2.85 3.36 -4.88
N LYS A 20 2.74 3.02 -3.60
CA LYS A 20 1.48 3.14 -2.86
C LYS A 20 1.56 4.33 -1.92
N ILE A 21 0.47 5.11 -1.91
CA ILE A 21 0.26 6.22 -1.00
C ILE A 21 -0.88 5.82 -0.08
N PHE A 22 -0.62 5.87 1.22
CA PHE A 22 -1.57 5.57 2.27
C PHE A 22 -1.82 6.84 3.07
N SER A 23 -3.09 7.23 3.22
CA SER A 23 -3.50 8.35 4.06
C SER A 23 -4.45 7.88 5.15
N TYR A 24 -4.11 8.14 6.40
CA TYR A 24 -5.00 7.84 7.52
C TYR A 24 -6.07 8.90 7.68
N LEU A 25 -7.33 8.47 7.83
CA LEU A 25 -8.48 9.38 7.93
C LEU A 25 -8.76 9.85 9.38
N HIS A 26 -7.96 9.36 10.32
CA HIS A 26 -7.91 9.67 11.74
C HIS A 26 -6.49 9.36 12.25
N ASP A 27 -6.19 9.73 13.50
CA ASP A 27 -4.89 9.41 14.11
C ASP A 27 -4.72 7.90 14.28
N VAL A 28 -3.53 7.38 13.96
CA VAL A 28 -3.21 5.96 14.01
C VAL A 28 -1.98 5.75 14.87
N GLU A 29 -2.21 5.08 16.00
CA GLU A 29 -1.16 4.60 16.89
C GLU A 29 -0.99 3.07 16.76
N LEU A 30 -0.14 2.46 17.60
CA LEU A 30 0.18 1.03 17.50
C LEU A 30 -1.04 0.12 17.63
N ASP A 31 -2.01 0.48 18.47
CA ASP A 31 -3.22 -0.31 18.73
C ASP A 31 -4.25 -0.23 17.59
N ASN A 32 -4.16 0.79 16.72
CA ASN A 32 -4.88 0.85 15.44
C ASN A 32 -4.24 -0.05 14.36
N GLY A 33 -3.11 -0.70 14.66
CA GLY A 33 -2.44 -1.64 13.77
C GLY A 33 -1.86 -0.97 12.53
N PRO A 34 -0.86 -0.07 12.66
CA PRO A 34 -0.39 0.79 11.58
C PRO A 34 0.19 0.00 10.39
N PHE A 35 0.31 0.68 9.25
CA PHE A 35 1.07 0.15 8.13
C PHE A 35 2.51 -0.08 8.61
N THR A 36 3.03 -1.27 8.31
CA THR A 36 4.32 -1.70 8.82
C THR A 36 5.19 -2.12 7.66
N PHE A 37 6.41 -1.60 7.62
CA PHE A 37 7.34 -1.79 6.51
C PHE A 37 8.68 -2.31 6.99
N VAL A 38 9.27 -3.23 6.24
CA VAL A 38 10.62 -3.75 6.49
C VAL A 38 11.63 -2.87 5.76
N LYS A 39 12.36 -2.04 6.50
CA LYS A 39 13.31 -1.06 5.97
C LYS A 39 14.29 -1.71 5.00
N LYS A 40 14.47 -1.08 3.82
CA LYS A 40 15.34 -1.50 2.69
C LYS A 40 14.98 -2.82 2.01
N SER A 41 13.94 -3.56 2.42
CA SER A 41 13.57 -4.84 1.80
C SER A 41 13.19 -4.75 0.31
N HIS A 42 12.70 -3.61 -0.16
CA HIS A 42 12.42 -3.36 -1.60
C HIS A 42 13.68 -3.46 -2.47
N LYS A 43 14.87 -3.30 -1.89
CA LYS A 43 16.14 -3.41 -2.62
C LYS A 43 16.56 -4.85 -2.90
N ASP A 44 15.96 -5.81 -2.20
CA ASP A 44 16.29 -7.20 -2.38
C ASP A 44 15.66 -7.73 -3.66
N LYS A 45 16.48 -8.36 -4.50
CA LYS A 45 16.02 -9.03 -5.71
C LYS A 45 14.98 -10.08 -5.32
N PHE A 46 13.87 -10.11 -6.04
CA PHE A 46 12.87 -11.16 -5.93
C PHE A 46 13.54 -12.50 -6.29
N LYS A 47 13.83 -13.33 -5.29
CA LYS A 47 14.41 -14.66 -5.49
C LYS A 47 13.27 -15.67 -5.38
N PHE A 48 12.90 -16.26 -6.51
CA PHE A 48 11.81 -17.23 -6.62
C PHE A 48 11.86 -18.38 -5.59
N LYS A 49 13.04 -18.75 -5.06
CA LYS A 49 13.19 -19.80 -4.04
C LYS A 49 12.84 -19.36 -2.61
N ASP A 50 13.05 -18.09 -2.26
CA ASP A 50 12.83 -17.58 -0.90
C ASP A 50 11.38 -17.07 -0.70
N GLU A 51 10.63 -16.92 -1.80
CA GLU A 51 9.31 -16.26 -1.85
C GLU A 51 8.23 -17.16 -2.49
N ILE A 52 8.43 -18.50 -2.49
CA ILE A 52 7.37 -19.47 -2.84
C ILE A 52 6.14 -19.23 -1.95
N THR A 53 6.36 -18.85 -0.69
CA THR A 53 5.34 -18.35 0.21
C THR A 53 5.14 -16.85 -0.04
N LEU A 54 3.97 -16.46 -0.57
CA LEU A 54 3.61 -15.04 -0.78
C LEU A 54 3.40 -14.25 0.52
N ARG A 55 3.47 -14.93 1.67
CA ARG A 55 3.16 -14.43 3.01
C ARG A 55 4.18 -14.97 4.00
N HIS A 56 4.68 -14.08 4.86
CA HIS A 56 5.67 -14.41 5.88
C HIS A 56 5.24 -13.93 7.26
N THR A 57 5.55 -14.74 8.26
CA THR A 57 5.41 -14.41 9.67
C THR A 57 6.45 -13.37 10.08
N GLU A 58 6.20 -12.72 11.22
CA GLU A 58 7.17 -11.78 11.79
C GLU A 58 8.50 -12.47 12.14
N ASN A 59 8.47 -13.69 12.66
CA ASN A 59 9.67 -14.44 13.00
C ASN A 59 10.55 -14.70 11.77
N GLU A 60 9.96 -15.05 10.63
CA GLU A 60 10.70 -15.23 9.38
C GLU A 60 11.33 -13.92 8.90
N ILE A 61 10.60 -12.80 9.00
CA ILE A 61 11.15 -11.47 8.68
C ILE A 61 12.27 -11.07 9.63
N ILE A 62 12.12 -11.30 10.94
CA ILE A 62 13.15 -11.00 11.94
C ILE A 62 14.41 -11.82 11.65
N ASN A 63 14.27 -13.10 11.34
CA ASN A 63 15.39 -13.97 11.03
C ASN A 63 16.16 -13.50 9.80
N LYS A 64 15.48 -12.90 8.81
CA LYS A 64 16.10 -12.40 7.57
C LYS A 64 16.64 -10.97 7.67
N TYR A 65 15.90 -10.05 8.28
CA TYR A 65 16.18 -8.60 8.23
C TYR A 65 16.50 -7.97 9.59
N LYS A 66 16.46 -8.74 10.68
CA LYS A 66 16.53 -8.30 12.09
C LYS A 66 15.29 -7.53 12.52
N LYS A 67 15.02 -7.54 13.83
CA LYS A 67 13.83 -6.92 14.42
C LYS A 67 13.77 -5.41 14.20
N GLU A 68 14.93 -4.74 14.22
CA GLU A 68 15.05 -3.29 14.12
C GLU A 68 14.75 -2.77 12.71
N SER A 69 14.68 -3.67 11.72
CA SER A 69 14.27 -3.32 10.36
C SER A 69 12.76 -3.14 10.22
N ILE A 70 11.96 -3.64 11.16
CA ILE A 70 10.50 -3.55 11.14
C ILE A 70 10.08 -2.19 11.69
N ILE A 71 9.54 -1.34 10.81
CA ILE A 71 9.11 0.01 11.14
C ILE A 71 7.59 0.07 11.16
N PHE A 72 7.04 0.40 12.32
CA PHE A 72 5.61 0.72 12.49
C PHE A 72 5.41 2.19 12.16
N LEU A 73 4.56 2.48 11.19
CA LEU A 73 4.33 3.85 10.72
C LEU A 73 3.07 4.40 11.38
N ASN A 74 3.19 4.79 12.65
CA ASN A 74 2.21 5.62 13.34
C ASN A 74 2.19 6.99 12.67
N ALA A 75 1.00 7.55 12.45
CA ALA A 75 0.88 8.86 11.83
C ALA A 75 -0.44 9.53 12.22
N LYS A 76 -0.47 10.86 12.12
CA LYS A 76 -1.64 11.67 12.42
C LYS A 76 -2.60 11.66 11.25
N LYS A 77 -3.86 12.04 11.54
CA LYS A 77 -4.87 12.23 10.52
C LYS A 77 -4.31 13.10 9.39
N THR A 78 -4.54 12.70 8.15
CA THR A 78 -4.06 13.34 6.90
C THR A 78 -2.56 13.22 6.59
N ASP A 79 -1.74 12.62 7.46
CA ASP A 79 -0.37 12.28 7.09
C ASP A 79 -0.37 11.29 5.91
N LEU A 80 0.66 11.41 5.06
CA LEU A 80 0.85 10.55 3.90
C LEU A 80 2.04 9.63 4.13
N ILE A 81 1.79 8.32 4.06
CA ILE A 81 2.83 7.31 3.98
C ILE A 81 2.98 6.93 2.50
N ILE A 82 4.16 7.18 1.94
CA ILE A 82 4.50 6.81 0.57
C ILE A 82 5.49 5.66 0.62
N ALA A 83 5.13 4.51 0.04
CA ALA A 83 5.94 3.30 0.11
C ALA A 83 6.09 2.63 -1.27
N ASP A 84 7.31 2.19 -1.54
CA ASP A 84 7.58 1.16 -2.55
C ASP A 84 7.23 -0.21 -1.94
N THR A 85 6.01 -0.67 -2.21
CA THR A 85 5.50 -1.93 -1.64
C THR A 85 5.94 -3.17 -2.42
N SER A 86 6.90 -3.01 -3.35
CA SER A 86 7.80 -4.11 -3.67
C SER A 86 8.70 -4.45 -2.49
N GLY A 87 8.73 -3.71 -1.37
CA GLY A 87 9.32 -4.18 -0.11
C GLY A 87 8.34 -5.00 0.73
N PHE A 88 8.86 -5.78 1.68
CA PHE A 88 8.03 -6.49 2.65
C PHE A 88 7.28 -5.51 3.54
N HIS A 89 5.97 -5.69 3.60
CA HIS A 89 5.07 -4.84 4.37
C HIS A 89 3.83 -5.62 4.82
N ARG A 90 3.08 -5.04 5.74
CA ARG A 90 1.78 -5.55 6.19
C ARG A 90 0.92 -4.44 6.78
N GLY A 91 -0.38 -4.69 6.90
CA GLY A 91 -1.17 -4.02 7.92
C GLY A 91 -0.94 -4.74 9.25
N THR A 92 -0.34 -4.08 10.25
CA THR A 92 -0.25 -4.71 11.58
C THR A 92 -1.66 -4.97 12.10
N LYS A 93 -1.84 -6.10 12.78
CA LYS A 93 -3.13 -6.47 13.31
C LYS A 93 -3.61 -5.40 14.31
N ASN A 94 -4.81 -4.92 14.10
CA ASN A 94 -5.39 -3.84 14.88
C ASN A 94 -6.26 -4.38 16.03
N ILE A 95 -6.30 -3.63 17.12
CA ILE A 95 -7.23 -3.79 18.26
C ILE A 95 -8.35 -2.76 18.13
N LYS A 96 -7.99 -1.53 17.75
CA LYS A 96 -8.92 -0.45 17.42
C LYS A 96 -9.08 -0.31 15.92
N ASP A 97 -10.22 0.20 15.47
CA ASP A 97 -10.47 0.37 14.05
C ASP A 97 -9.53 1.39 13.41
N ARG A 98 -9.25 1.15 12.13
CA ARG A 98 -8.46 2.04 11.30
C ARG A 98 -9.07 2.21 9.91
N THR A 99 -9.36 3.45 9.54
CA THR A 99 -9.76 3.80 8.17
C THR A 99 -8.63 4.49 7.44
N MET A 100 -8.37 4.05 6.21
CA MET A 100 -7.24 4.49 5.40
C MET A 100 -7.64 4.58 3.94
N LEU A 101 -7.29 5.68 3.29
CA LEU A 101 -7.32 5.81 1.84
C LEU A 101 -6.02 5.24 1.26
N THR A 102 -6.12 4.39 0.24
CA THR A 102 -4.96 3.89 -0.50
C THR A 102 -5.04 4.33 -1.95
N ILE A 103 -3.98 4.94 -2.45
CA ILE A 103 -3.82 5.35 -3.84
C ILE A 103 -2.62 4.61 -4.41
N ASN A 104 -2.81 3.91 -5.53
CA ASN A 104 -1.72 3.24 -6.23
C ASN A 104 -1.30 4.08 -7.43
N PHE A 105 -0.04 4.50 -7.47
CA PHE A 105 0.54 5.23 -8.58
C PHE A 105 1.45 4.29 -9.37
N HIS A 106 1.14 4.08 -10.64
CA HIS A 106 1.92 3.21 -11.52
C HIS A 106 2.49 4.01 -12.68
N ALA A 107 3.75 3.74 -13.04
CA ALA A 107 4.38 4.32 -14.24
C ALA A 107 3.91 3.64 -15.55
N HIS A 108 3.13 2.58 -15.44
CA HIS A 108 2.59 1.77 -16.54
C HIS A 108 1.22 1.23 -16.12
N ALA A 109 0.46 0.64 -17.04
CA ALA A 109 -0.77 -0.05 -16.66
C ALA A 109 -0.47 -1.14 -15.62
N GLU A 110 -1.31 -1.24 -14.60
CA GLU A 110 -1.22 -2.31 -13.61
C GLU A 110 -1.41 -3.65 -14.34
N VAL A 111 -0.53 -4.62 -14.08
CA VAL A 111 -0.64 -5.93 -14.73
C VAL A 111 -1.93 -6.57 -14.21
N PHE A 112 -2.75 -7.12 -15.11
CA PHE A 112 -4.03 -7.79 -14.80
C PHE A 112 -5.21 -6.90 -14.40
N ARG A 113 -5.12 -5.57 -14.52
CA ARG A 113 -6.27 -4.67 -14.30
C ARG A 113 -6.49 -3.69 -15.45
N SER A 114 -7.74 -3.59 -15.89
CA SER A 114 -8.18 -2.51 -16.77
C SER A 114 -8.22 -1.20 -15.98
N PRO A 115 -7.63 -0.10 -16.49
CA PRO A 115 -7.63 1.19 -15.81
C PRO A 115 -9.02 1.83 -15.94
N GLU A 116 -9.95 1.42 -15.09
CA GLU A 116 -11.29 1.99 -15.05
C GLU A 116 -11.56 2.59 -13.67
N LEU A 117 -11.22 3.87 -13.50
CA LEU A 117 -11.78 4.66 -12.42
C LEU A 117 -13.09 5.27 -12.90
N LYS A 118 -14.20 4.73 -12.39
CA LYS A 118 -15.53 5.31 -12.60
C LYS A 118 -15.73 6.46 -11.63
N VAL A 119 -16.15 7.60 -12.16
CA VAL A 119 -16.48 8.79 -11.37
C VAL A 119 -17.89 9.23 -11.72
N ASP A 120 -18.60 9.77 -10.73
CA ASP A 120 -19.92 10.35 -10.97
C ASP A 120 -19.83 11.48 -12.02
N GLN A 121 -20.85 11.58 -12.86
CA GLN A 121 -20.90 12.56 -13.95
C GLN A 121 -20.77 14.00 -13.44
N SER A 122 -21.35 14.33 -12.29
CA SER A 122 -21.26 15.67 -11.69
C SER A 122 -19.83 15.97 -11.23
N VAL A 123 -19.15 14.97 -10.65
CA VAL A 123 -17.75 15.07 -10.23
C VAL A 123 -16.84 15.22 -11.45
N TYR A 124 -17.06 14.41 -12.50
CA TYR A 124 -16.34 14.52 -13.77
C TYR A 124 -16.44 15.93 -14.35
N ASN A 125 -17.65 16.49 -14.42
CA ASN A 125 -17.88 17.83 -14.97
C ASN A 125 -17.16 18.91 -14.15
N LYS A 126 -17.20 18.82 -12.83
CA LYS A 126 -16.48 19.73 -11.94
C LYS A 126 -14.96 19.62 -12.10
N MET A 127 -14.42 18.40 -12.15
CA MET A 127 -12.99 18.19 -12.39
C MET A 127 -12.56 18.71 -13.77
N ARG A 128 -13.42 18.54 -14.80
CA ARG A 128 -13.18 19.04 -16.15
C ARG A 128 -13.08 20.56 -16.19
N GLU A 129 -13.92 21.25 -15.43
CA GLU A 129 -13.92 22.70 -15.31
C GLU A 129 -12.66 23.21 -14.60
N ILE A 130 -12.30 22.60 -13.46
CA ILE A 130 -11.20 23.08 -12.62
C ILE A 130 -9.83 22.70 -13.20
N TRP A 131 -9.67 21.46 -13.68
CA TRP A 131 -8.37 20.93 -14.11
C TRP A 131 -8.21 20.87 -15.64
N GLY A 132 -9.31 20.94 -16.40
CA GLY A 132 -9.28 20.85 -17.86
C GLY A 132 -9.27 19.40 -18.38
N LYS A 133 -9.70 19.25 -19.64
CA LYS A 133 -9.90 17.92 -20.29
C LYS A 133 -8.64 17.04 -20.29
N ASN A 134 -7.45 17.64 -20.44
CA ASN A 134 -6.20 16.89 -20.59
C ASN A 134 -5.82 16.10 -19.33
N TYR A 135 -6.22 16.58 -18.16
CA TYR A 135 -5.89 15.96 -16.87
C TYR A 135 -6.85 14.83 -16.48
N ILE A 136 -8.04 14.78 -17.07
CA ILE A 136 -9.09 13.79 -16.73
C ILE A 136 -9.41 12.81 -17.87
N LYS A 137 -8.65 12.84 -18.97
CA LYS A 137 -8.90 12.03 -20.17
C LYS A 137 -8.88 10.50 -19.95
N TYR A 138 -8.40 10.05 -18.80
CA TYR A 138 -8.34 8.65 -18.41
C TYR A 138 -9.47 8.21 -17.46
N LEU A 139 -10.33 9.15 -17.03
CA LEU A 139 -11.51 8.84 -16.22
C LEU A 139 -12.65 8.35 -17.11
N LYS A 140 -13.39 7.36 -16.62
CA LYS A 140 -14.66 6.92 -17.24
C LYS A 140 -15.83 7.44 -16.40
N ILE A 141 -16.89 7.85 -17.10
CA ILE A 141 -18.19 8.17 -16.50
C ILE A 141 -19.01 6.88 -16.50
#